data_AF-A0A970FDS3-F1
#
_entry.id   AF-A0A970FDS3-F1
#
_cell.length_a   1.000
_cell.length_b   1.000
_cell.length_c   1.000
_cell.angle_alpha   90.00
_cell.angle_beta   90.00
_cell.angle_gamma   90.00
#
_symmetry.space_group_name_H-M   'P 1'
#
loop_
_entity.id
_entity.type
_entity.pdbx_description
1 polymer ?
#
loop_
_entity_poly.entity_id
_entity_poly.type
_entity_poly.pdbx_seq_one_letter_code
_entity_poly.pdbx_strand_id
1 'polypeptide(L)'
;MSAVADRYAEFQALGTEVISMSVDSQFVHKVWNDVELSKMIEAGGVPFHMGSDGGGAIGTIYGVYDAAHGVDVRGRFIIDPDGVIQAMEVLTPPVGRNVDETLRQIQAFQLVRKTGGGEVTPSGWTPGGKVLKPGPELVGNVWKEWTPKDVYKKK
;
A
#
# COMPACT_ATOMS: atom_id res chain seq x y z
N MET A 1 3.25 -6.33 9.63
CA MET A 1 2.08 -5.74 10.31
C MET A 1 2.52 -4.75 11.37
N SER A 2 3.42 -5.11 12.29
CA SER A 2 4.02 -4.17 13.27
C SER A 2 4.56 -2.87 12.64
N ALA A 3 5.34 -2.94 11.56
CA ALA A 3 5.84 -1.74 10.87
C ALA A 3 4.74 -0.83 10.28
N VAL A 4 3.57 -1.39 9.94
CA VAL A 4 2.41 -0.59 9.48
C VAL A 4 1.69 0.02 10.68
N ALA A 5 1.58 -0.72 11.79
CA ALA A 5 0.99 -0.23 13.03
C ALA A 5 1.79 0.92 13.65
N ASP A 6 3.12 0.81 13.65
CA ASP A 6 4.03 1.86 14.12
C ASP A 6 3.89 3.16 13.33
N ARG A 7 3.62 3.05 12.02
CA ARG A 7 3.44 4.18 11.10
C ARG A 7 1.97 4.53 10.83
N TYR A 8 1.04 3.97 11.59
CA TYR A 8 -0.39 4.11 11.31
C TYR A 8 -0.87 5.57 11.34
N ALA A 9 -0.27 6.41 12.19
CA ALA A 9 -0.56 7.84 12.25
C ALA A 9 -0.30 8.55 10.90
N GLU A 10 0.68 8.10 10.11
CA GLU A 10 0.95 8.66 8.78
C GLU A 10 -0.17 8.28 7.79
N PHE A 11 -0.72 7.07 7.87
CA PHE A 11 -1.88 6.68 7.06
C PHE A 11 -3.12 7.51 7.43
N GLN A 12 -3.38 7.68 8.73
CA GLN A 12 -4.49 8.49 9.23
C GLN A 12 -4.36 9.96 8.84
N ALA A 13 -3.14 10.53 8.88
CA ALA A 13 -2.88 11.90 8.41
C ALA A 13 -3.17 12.08 6.91
N LEU A 14 -3.09 11.01 6.12
CA LEU A 14 -3.49 10.98 4.72
C LEU A 14 -4.98 10.67 4.54
N GLY A 15 -5.78 10.55 5.59
CA GLY A 15 -7.18 10.13 5.50
C GLY A 15 -7.33 8.70 4.94
N THR A 16 -6.36 7.83 5.21
CA THR A 16 -6.32 6.44 4.74
C THR A 16 -6.46 5.49 5.93
N GLU A 17 -7.35 4.50 5.78
CA GLU A 17 -7.54 3.42 6.73
C GLU A 17 -6.74 2.17 6.32
N VAL A 18 -6.33 1.36 7.31
CA VAL A 18 -5.62 0.11 7.12
C VAL A 18 -6.48 -1.05 7.63
N ILE A 19 -6.57 -2.11 6.84
CA ILE A 19 -7.18 -3.37 7.27
C ILE A 19 -6.17 -4.47 6.99
N SER A 20 -5.75 -5.19 8.01
CA SER A 20 -5.03 -6.46 7.80
C SER A 20 -6.04 -7.58 7.60
N MET A 21 -5.66 -8.60 6.83
CA MET A 21 -6.51 -9.75 6.53
C MET A 21 -5.65 -11.00 6.51
N SER A 22 -6.19 -12.10 6.99
CA SER A 22 -5.63 -13.45 6.82
C SER A 22 -6.70 -14.50 7.08
N VAL A 23 -6.37 -15.75 6.79
CA VAL A 23 -7.21 -16.93 7.07
C VAL A 23 -7.36 -17.29 8.56
N ASP A 24 -6.55 -16.69 9.45
CA ASP A 24 -6.69 -16.89 10.88
C ASP A 24 -8.00 -16.31 11.45
N SER A 25 -8.53 -16.96 12.48
CA SER A 25 -9.72 -16.47 13.19
C SER A 25 -9.46 -15.18 13.97
N GLN A 26 -10.51 -14.42 14.24
CA GLN A 26 -10.49 -13.25 15.11
C GLN A 26 -9.95 -13.55 16.53
N PHE A 27 -10.09 -14.80 17.02
CA PHE A 27 -9.55 -15.21 18.32
C PHE A 27 -8.02 -15.31 18.27
N VAL A 28 -7.47 -15.86 17.18
CA VAL A 28 -6.03 -15.90 16.92
C VAL A 28 -5.49 -14.47 16.81
N HIS A 29 -6.18 -13.59 16.08
CA HIS A 29 -5.82 -12.17 15.98
C HIS A 29 -5.77 -11.49 17.33
N LYS A 30 -6.78 -11.69 18.18
CA LYS A 30 -6.80 -11.13 19.53
C LYS A 30 -5.60 -11.60 20.35
N VAL A 31 -5.35 -12.92 20.40
CA VAL A 31 -4.23 -13.46 21.18
C VAL A 31 -2.90 -12.94 20.63
N TRP A 32 -2.73 -12.92 19.31
CA TRP A 32 -1.52 -12.41 18.68
C TRP A 32 -1.28 -10.93 19.00
N ASN A 33 -2.35 -10.12 18.95
CA ASN A 33 -2.29 -8.73 19.31
C ASN A 33 -1.93 -8.53 20.79
N ASP A 34 -2.63 -9.20 21.69
CA ASP A 34 -2.46 -9.02 23.13
C ASP A 34 -1.11 -9.54 23.64
N VAL A 35 -0.58 -10.61 23.03
CA VAL A 35 0.59 -11.35 23.55
C VAL A 35 1.89 -11.00 22.83
N GLU A 36 1.86 -10.76 21.51
CA GLU A 36 3.06 -10.46 20.72
C GLU A 36 3.11 -9.01 20.27
N LEU A 37 2.11 -8.55 19.50
CA LEU A 37 2.18 -7.24 18.84
C LEU A 37 2.16 -6.09 19.86
N SER A 38 1.45 -6.25 20.98
CA SER A 38 1.46 -5.31 22.10
C SER A 38 2.85 -5.06 22.70
N LYS A 39 3.78 -6.00 22.56
CA LYS A 39 5.16 -5.88 23.02
C LYS A 39 6.10 -5.34 21.94
N MET A 40 5.68 -5.40 20.68
CA MET A 40 6.47 -4.94 19.53
C MET A 40 6.15 -3.50 19.12
N ILE A 41 4.97 -2.99 19.50
CA ILE A 41 4.45 -1.69 19.09
C ILE A 41 4.34 -0.82 20.34
N GLU A 42 4.96 0.37 20.32
CA GLU A 42 4.98 1.27 21.49
C GLU A 42 3.58 1.68 21.95
N ALA A 43 2.63 1.78 21.01
CA ALA A 43 1.23 2.08 21.29
C ALA A 43 0.44 0.93 21.96
N GLY A 44 1.07 -0.22 22.22
CA GLY A 44 0.46 -1.34 22.95
C GLY A 44 -0.37 -2.29 22.09
N GLY A 45 -0.21 -2.28 20.76
CA GLY A 45 -0.84 -3.23 19.84
C GLY A 45 -1.13 -2.62 18.47
N VAL A 46 -1.87 -3.37 17.64
CA VAL A 46 -2.31 -2.92 16.32
C VAL A 46 -3.47 -1.92 16.45
N PRO A 47 -3.34 -0.69 15.95
CA PRO A 47 -4.33 0.37 16.12
C PRO A 47 -5.43 0.38 15.04
N PHE A 48 -5.51 -0.68 14.22
CA PHE A 48 -6.42 -0.78 13.08
C PHE A 48 -7.09 -2.16 13.00
N HIS A 49 -8.05 -2.32 12.08
CA HIS A 49 -8.85 -3.54 12.00
C HIS A 49 -8.05 -4.76 11.48
N MET A 50 -8.18 -5.89 12.19
CA MET A 50 -7.65 -7.19 11.79
C MET A 50 -8.79 -8.10 11.36
N GLY A 51 -8.96 -8.27 10.04
CA GLY A 51 -9.97 -9.11 9.42
C GLY A 51 -9.60 -10.60 9.40
N SER A 52 -10.62 -11.44 9.51
CA SER A 52 -10.52 -12.91 9.44
C SER A 52 -11.24 -13.41 8.19
N ASP A 53 -10.51 -14.09 7.31
CA ASP A 53 -11.00 -14.73 6.08
C ASP A 53 -10.82 -16.25 6.15
N GLY A 54 -11.40 -16.89 7.18
CA GLY A 54 -11.16 -18.32 7.46
C GLY A 54 -11.48 -19.29 6.31
N GLY A 55 -12.30 -18.87 5.34
CA GLY A 55 -12.61 -19.65 4.14
C GLY A 55 -11.76 -19.30 2.92
N GLY A 56 -10.86 -18.32 3.01
CA GLY A 56 -10.07 -17.82 1.88
C GLY A 56 -10.89 -17.15 0.78
N ALA A 57 -12.14 -16.77 1.06
CA ALA A 57 -13.05 -16.24 0.04
C ALA A 57 -12.62 -14.85 -0.42
N ILE A 58 -12.18 -14.00 0.52
CA ILE A 58 -11.65 -12.67 0.20
C ILE A 58 -10.31 -12.84 -0.53
N GLY A 59 -9.39 -13.64 0.01
CA GLY A 59 -8.12 -13.92 -0.64
C GLY A 59 -8.28 -14.46 -2.07
N THR A 60 -9.28 -15.31 -2.31
CA THR A 60 -9.61 -15.84 -3.65
C THR A 60 -10.07 -14.74 -4.59
N ILE A 61 -10.98 -13.86 -4.16
CA ILE A 61 -11.48 -12.73 -4.98
C ILE A 61 -10.32 -11.77 -5.33
N TYR A 62 -9.40 -11.57 -4.40
CA TYR A 62 -8.21 -10.73 -4.61
C TYR A 62 -7.04 -11.46 -5.29
N GLY A 63 -7.20 -12.75 -5.64
CA GLY A 63 -6.20 -13.53 -6.35
C GLY A 63 -4.93 -13.86 -5.56
N VAL A 64 -5.02 -13.88 -4.22
CA VAL A 64 -3.88 -14.11 -3.31
C VAL A 64 -4.05 -15.35 -2.43
N TYR A 65 -5.17 -16.06 -2.50
CA TYR A 65 -5.36 -17.29 -1.75
C TYR A 65 -4.67 -18.47 -2.42
N ASP A 66 -3.81 -19.17 -1.67
CA ASP A 66 -3.19 -20.43 -2.05
C ASP A 66 -4.01 -21.58 -1.45
N ALA A 67 -4.88 -22.17 -2.28
CA ALA A 67 -5.75 -23.26 -1.87
C ALA A 67 -5.00 -24.56 -1.51
N ALA A 68 -3.78 -24.76 -2.02
CA ALA A 68 -3.00 -25.96 -1.70
C ALA A 68 -2.44 -25.90 -0.28
N HIS A 69 -2.08 -24.70 0.18
CA HIS A 69 -1.52 -24.47 1.51
C HIS A 69 -2.53 -23.87 2.51
N GLY A 70 -3.71 -23.44 2.03
CA GLY A 70 -4.76 -22.87 2.86
C GLY A 70 -4.40 -21.50 3.44
N VAL A 71 -3.60 -20.69 2.75
CA VAL A 71 -3.09 -19.39 3.24
C VAL A 71 -3.17 -18.31 2.16
N ASP A 72 -3.18 -17.05 2.58
CA ASP A 72 -2.97 -15.93 1.66
C ASP A 72 -1.47 -15.68 1.44
N VAL A 73 -1.06 -15.53 0.17
CA VAL A 73 0.26 -14.95 -0.15
C VAL A 73 0.27 -13.45 0.19
N ARG A 74 1.44 -12.80 0.19
CA ARG A 74 1.57 -11.42 0.69
C ARG A 74 1.03 -10.39 -0.31
N GLY A 75 -0.29 -10.24 -0.35
CA GLY A 75 -1.01 -9.23 -1.13
C GLY A 75 -1.21 -7.91 -0.37
N ARG A 76 -1.11 -6.78 -1.07
CA ARG A 76 -1.52 -5.45 -0.58
C ARG A 76 -2.23 -4.69 -1.69
N PHE A 77 -3.38 -4.13 -1.37
CA PHE A 77 -4.22 -3.38 -2.29
C PHE A 77 -4.44 -1.97 -1.77
N ILE A 78 -4.31 -0.97 -2.64
CA ILE A 78 -4.70 0.42 -2.37
C ILE A 78 -6.03 0.64 -3.07
N ILE A 79 -7.06 0.95 -2.29
CA ILE A 79 -8.44 1.13 -2.76
C ILE A 79 -8.81 2.60 -2.54
N ASP A 80 -9.33 3.26 -3.57
CA ASP A 80 -9.72 4.66 -3.47
C ASP A 80 -11.12 4.84 -2.87
N PRO A 81 -11.56 6.08 -2.59
CA PRO A 81 -12.89 6.35 -2.02
C PRO A 81 -14.08 5.88 -2.86
N ASP A 82 -13.89 5.60 -4.16
CA ASP A 82 -14.94 5.09 -5.04
C ASP A 82 -14.96 3.55 -5.06
N GLY A 83 -14.12 2.90 -4.24
CA GLY A 83 -14.00 1.45 -4.14
C GLY A 83 -13.16 0.82 -5.24
N VAL A 84 -12.38 1.62 -5.99
CA VAL A 84 -11.56 1.14 -7.11
C VAL A 84 -10.14 0.81 -6.63
N ILE A 85 -9.64 -0.37 -6.99
CA ILE A 85 -8.24 -0.74 -6.75
C ILE A 85 -7.33 0.10 -7.65
N GLN A 86 -6.51 0.94 -7.03
CA GLN A 86 -5.55 1.81 -7.72
C GLN A 86 -4.16 1.17 -7.84
N ALA A 87 -3.79 0.33 -6.88
CA ALA A 87 -2.55 -0.44 -6.94
C ALA A 87 -2.66 -1.76 -6.19
N MET A 88 -1.91 -2.76 -6.67
CA MET A 88 -1.73 -4.04 -6.01
C MET A 88 -0.24 -4.41 -6.00
N GLU A 89 0.19 -5.09 -4.94
CA GLU A 89 1.52 -5.70 -4.83
C GLU A 89 1.33 -7.11 -4.26
N VAL A 90 1.94 -8.09 -4.91
CA VAL A 90 1.92 -9.50 -4.47
C VAL A 90 3.34 -10.00 -4.38
N LEU A 91 3.77 -10.34 -3.17
CA LEU A 91 5.10 -10.90 -2.91
C LEU A 91 5.00 -12.34 -2.43
N THR A 92 5.96 -13.17 -2.85
CA THR A 92 6.16 -14.50 -2.25
C THR A 92 6.55 -14.37 -0.76
N PRO A 93 6.33 -15.40 0.07
CA PRO A 93 6.58 -15.34 1.52
C PRO A 93 7.94 -14.83 2.02
N PRO A 94 9.11 -15.07 1.36
CA PRO A 94 10.41 -14.73 1.94
C PRO A 94 10.75 -13.23 1.97
N VAL A 95 10.01 -12.38 1.26
CA VAL A 95 10.31 -10.93 1.15
C VAL A 95 9.20 -10.10 1.80
N GLY A 96 9.59 -9.18 2.68
CA GLY A 96 8.70 -8.21 3.30
C GLY A 96 8.40 -7.04 2.36
N ARG A 97 7.21 -6.43 2.53
CA ARG A 97 6.79 -5.23 1.79
C ARG A 97 7.43 -3.98 2.37
N ASN A 98 7.55 -2.94 1.55
CA ASN A 98 8.05 -1.64 1.97
C ASN A 98 6.90 -0.67 2.30
N VAL A 99 6.85 -0.20 3.56
CA VAL A 99 5.82 0.75 4.03
C VAL A 99 6.00 2.13 3.41
N ASP A 100 7.25 2.58 3.19
CA ASP A 100 7.52 3.86 2.55
C ASP A 100 6.96 3.91 1.13
N GLU A 101 7.10 2.82 0.38
CA GLU A 101 6.55 2.75 -0.98
C GLU A 101 5.01 2.79 -0.97
N THR A 102 4.39 2.18 0.05
CA THR A 102 2.93 2.24 0.19
C THR A 102 2.45 3.66 0.47
N LEU A 103 3.08 4.37 1.41
CA LEU A 103 2.76 5.76 1.72
C LEU A 103 3.01 6.69 0.51
N ARG A 104 4.13 6.49 -0.19
CA ARG A 104 4.46 7.23 -1.42
C ARG A 104 3.40 7.03 -2.50
N GLN A 105 2.94 5.80 -2.70
CA GLN A 105 1.87 5.50 -3.66
C GLN A 105 0.55 6.15 -3.27
N ILE A 106 0.15 6.09 -1.99
CA ILE A 106 -1.08 6.76 -1.50
C ILE A 106 -1.02 8.27 -1.82
N GLN A 107 0.08 8.94 -1.47
CA GLN A 107 0.28 10.36 -1.74
C GLN A 107 0.24 10.68 -3.24
N ALA A 108 0.84 9.81 -4.06
CA ALA A 108 0.83 9.95 -5.51
C ALA A 108 -0.59 9.86 -6.08
N PHE A 109 -1.36 8.84 -5.70
CA PHE A 109 -2.74 8.68 -6.15
C PHE A 109 -3.65 9.81 -5.66
N GLN A 110 -3.44 10.30 -4.43
CA GLN A 110 -4.18 11.46 -3.92
C GLN A 110 -3.91 12.73 -4.73
N LEU A 111 -2.66 12.95 -5.16
CA LEU A 111 -2.32 14.08 -6.03
C LEU A 111 -3.01 13.97 -7.40
N VAL A 112 -2.94 12.79 -8.03
CA VAL A 112 -3.60 12.51 -9.32
C VAL A 112 -5.11 12.72 -9.19
N ARG A 113 -5.73 12.18 -8.13
CA ARG A 113 -7.16 12.36 -7.86
C ARG A 113 -7.53 13.82 -7.64
N LYS A 114 -6.76 14.56 -6.84
CA LYS A 114 -6.99 15.99 -6.56
C LYS A 114 -6.97 16.84 -7.82
N THR A 115 -6.14 16.48 -8.80
CA THR A 115 -6.02 17.21 -10.08
C THR A 115 -6.94 16.67 -11.17
N GLY A 116 -7.78 15.66 -10.87
CA GLY A 116 -8.64 15.02 -11.87
C GLY A 116 -7.85 14.35 -13.00
N GLY A 117 -6.62 13.90 -12.74
CA GLY A 117 -5.71 13.37 -13.74
C GLY A 117 -4.96 14.42 -14.56
N GLY A 118 -5.13 15.71 -14.26
CA GLY A 118 -4.40 16.81 -14.91
C GLY A 118 -2.90 16.85 -14.57
N GLU A 119 -2.49 16.20 -13.48
CA GLU A 119 -1.09 15.97 -13.13
C GLU A 119 -0.87 14.48 -12.85
N VAL A 120 0.23 13.94 -13.37
CA VAL A 120 0.65 12.55 -13.14
C VAL A 120 2.05 12.50 -12.53
N THR A 121 2.30 11.45 -11.75
CA THR A 121 3.54 11.27 -11.00
C THR A 121 4.49 10.36 -11.80
N PRO A 122 5.67 10.85 -12.23
CA PRO A 122 6.63 10.02 -12.96
C PRO A 122 7.26 8.95 -12.06
N SER A 123 8.02 8.03 -12.68
CA SER A 123 8.75 6.99 -11.96
C SER A 123 9.59 7.57 -10.83
N GLY A 124 9.52 6.98 -9.63
CA GLY A 124 10.28 7.42 -8.46
C GLY A 124 9.86 8.77 -7.87
N TRP A 125 8.72 9.32 -8.27
CA TRP A 125 8.17 10.53 -7.67
C TRP A 125 7.96 10.39 -6.15
N THR A 126 8.33 11.42 -5.41
CA THR A 126 8.06 11.60 -3.97
C THR A 126 7.32 12.93 -3.75
N PRO A 127 6.67 13.15 -2.59
CA PRO A 127 6.01 14.41 -2.29
C PRO A 127 6.89 15.63 -2.54
N GLY A 128 6.37 16.61 -3.28
CA GLY A 128 7.10 17.81 -3.72
C GLY A 128 7.96 17.61 -4.98
N GLY A 129 8.05 16.38 -5.51
CA GLY A 129 8.75 16.07 -6.75
C GLY A 129 8.04 16.58 -8.00
N LYS A 130 8.78 16.64 -9.12
CA LYS A 130 8.26 17.09 -10.42
C LYS A 130 7.12 16.19 -10.90
N VAL A 131 6.02 16.81 -11.31
CA VAL A 131 4.87 16.16 -11.97
C VAL A 131 4.93 16.35 -13.47
N LEU A 132 4.16 15.55 -14.21
CA LEU A 132 3.95 15.70 -15.64
C LEU A 132 2.48 16.05 -15.91
N LYS A 133 2.23 16.83 -16.96
CA LYS A 133 0.86 17.17 -17.40
C LYS A 133 0.54 16.37 -18.66
N PRO A 134 -0.35 15.37 -18.60
CA PRO A 134 -0.68 14.56 -19.76
C PRO A 134 -1.38 15.42 -20.83
N GLY A 135 -1.00 15.21 -22.10
CA GLY A 135 -1.57 15.91 -23.24
C GLY A 135 -0.83 15.58 -24.54
N PRO A 136 -1.37 15.92 -25.72
CA PRO A 136 -0.76 15.63 -27.02
C PRO A 136 0.69 16.14 -27.13
N GLU A 137 0.96 17.31 -26.55
CA GLU A 137 2.28 17.95 -26.57
C GLU A 137 3.36 17.13 -25.86
N LEU A 138 2.99 16.30 -24.89
CA LEU A 138 3.92 15.47 -24.12
C LEU A 138 4.28 14.18 -24.87
N VAL A 139 3.47 13.75 -25.84
CA VAL A 139 3.70 12.52 -26.60
C VAL A 139 5.01 12.63 -27.40
N GLY A 140 5.93 11.68 -27.18
CA GLY A 140 7.29 11.73 -27.76
C GLY A 140 8.22 12.76 -27.13
N ASN A 141 7.74 13.57 -26.17
CA ASN A 141 8.47 14.68 -25.56
C ASN A 141 8.69 14.52 -24.05
N VAL A 142 8.27 13.41 -23.43
CA VAL A 142 8.47 13.14 -21.98
C VAL A 142 9.91 13.37 -21.55
N TRP A 143 10.91 12.98 -22.36
CA TRP A 143 12.33 13.13 -22.06
C TRP A 143 12.80 14.58 -21.86
N LYS A 144 12.05 15.56 -22.40
CA LYS A 144 12.31 16.98 -22.18
C LYS A 144 11.88 17.44 -20.79
N GLU A 145 10.85 16.79 -20.26
CA GLU A 145 10.29 17.11 -18.95
C GLU A 145 10.85 16.24 -17.83
N TRP A 146 11.19 14.99 -18.10
CA TRP A 146 11.67 14.07 -17.08
C TRP A 146 12.67 13.08 -17.65
N THR A 147 13.70 12.82 -16.87
CA THR A 147 14.73 11.81 -17.13
C THR A 147 15.01 11.01 -15.86
N PRO A 148 15.62 9.82 -15.97
CA PRO A 148 16.03 9.06 -14.78
C PRO A 148 16.99 9.82 -13.85
N LYS A 149 17.71 10.84 -14.35
CA LYS A 149 18.65 11.65 -13.54
C LYS A 149 17.93 12.54 -12.52
N ASP A 150 16.67 12.86 -12.77
CA ASP A 150 15.85 13.67 -11.86
C ASP A 150 15.52 12.92 -10.56
N VAL A 151 15.66 11.59 -10.57
CA VAL A 151 15.36 10.71 -9.44
C VAL A 151 16.63 10.03 -8.94
N TYR A 152 17.36 9.39 -9.84
CA TYR A 152 18.56 8.64 -9.53
C TYR A 152 19.78 9.51 -9.85
N LYS A 153 20.25 10.26 -8.85
CA LYS A 153 21.53 10.95 -8.94
C LYS A 153 22.61 9.91 -9.28
N LYS A 154 23.32 10.11 -10.39
CA LYS A 154 24.52 9.30 -10.67
C LYS A 154 25.51 9.56 -9.53
N LYS A 155 25.92 8.48 -8.85
CA LYS A 155 27.04 8.52 -7.92
C LYS A 155 28.32 8.91 -8.65
#